data_AF-A0A2S7DMR8-F1
#
_entry.id   AF-A0A2S7DMR8-F1
#
_cell.length_a   1.000
_cell.length_b   1.000
_cell.length_c   1.000
_cell.angle_alpha   90.00
_cell.angle_beta   90.00
_cell.angle_gamma   90.00
#
_symmetry.space_group_name_H-M   'P 1'
#
loop_
_entity.id
_entity.type
_entity.pdbx_description
1 polymer ?
#
loop_
_entity_poly.entity_id
_entity_poly.type
_entity_poly.pdbx_seq_one_letter_code
_entity_poly.pdbx_strand_id
1 'polypeptide(L)'
;MSSLSDQSMDTRTAVAALNFIGTIEKDDSADAGKLRTNAISQLNSVVSSQAEEVVRGLAAQKIYRLSSPESAADAAVEFIRRDANSSLVMQTLDSINSGDVELTPPLRATLASAVARASATTEERDRFRQVIPSGHS
;
A
#
# COMPACT_ATOMS: atom_id res chain seq x y z
N MET A 1 -0.54 -20.24 33.66
CA MET A 1 -0.70 -20.69 32.26
C MET A 1 -1.18 -19.49 31.48
N SER A 2 -0.27 -18.81 30.77
CA SER A 2 -0.59 -17.65 29.94
C SER A 2 -0.39 -18.05 28.49
N SER A 3 -1.47 -18.02 27.72
CA SER A 3 -1.52 -18.36 26.30
C SER A 3 -0.68 -17.35 25.51
N LEU A 4 0.37 -17.83 24.84
CA LEU A 4 1.27 -17.08 23.97
C LEU A 4 1.07 -17.45 22.48
N SER A 5 -0.09 -18.00 22.15
CA SER A 5 -0.25 -18.83 20.94
C SER A 5 -0.90 -18.16 19.73
N ASP A 6 -0.98 -16.83 19.63
CA ASP A 6 -1.76 -16.18 18.55
C ASP A 6 -1.10 -14.98 17.85
N GLN A 7 0.22 -14.75 18.00
CA GLN A 7 0.89 -13.62 17.34
C GLN A 7 2.18 -13.99 16.57
N SER A 8 2.68 -15.21 16.68
CA SER A 8 3.93 -15.61 15.99
C SER A 8 3.74 -16.02 14.52
N MET A 9 2.50 -16.19 14.07
CA MET A 9 2.19 -16.57 12.68
C MET A 9 2.12 -15.36 11.73
N ASP A 10 2.02 -14.14 12.25
CA ASP A 10 1.80 -12.93 11.44
C ASP A 10 3.11 -12.30 10.96
N THR A 11 4.10 -12.13 11.84
CA THR A 11 5.32 -11.38 11.50
C THR A 11 6.32 -12.20 10.68
N ARG A 12 6.49 -13.50 10.97
CA ARG A 12 7.44 -14.35 10.23
C ARG A 12 6.95 -14.63 8.81
N THR A 13 5.63 -14.77 8.62
CA THR A 13 5.01 -14.92 7.31
C THR A 13 5.13 -13.63 6.50
N ALA A 14 4.86 -12.47 7.13
CA ALA A 14 5.09 -11.18 6.51
C ALA A 14 6.55 -11.03 6.06
N VAL A 15 7.53 -11.25 6.96
CA VAL A 15 8.97 -11.16 6.66
C VAL A 15 9.42 -12.15 5.58
N ALA A 16 8.87 -13.37 5.57
CA ALA A 16 9.15 -14.34 4.50
C ALA A 16 8.61 -13.86 3.15
N ALA A 17 7.41 -13.29 3.10
CA ALA A 17 6.87 -12.65 1.91
C ALA A 17 7.72 -11.45 1.47
N LEU A 18 8.19 -10.61 2.41
CA LEU A 18 9.07 -9.47 2.09
C LEU A 18 10.42 -9.91 1.50
N ASN A 19 11.01 -10.99 2.01
CA ASN A 19 12.26 -11.57 1.49
C ASN A 19 12.08 -12.24 0.13
N PHE A 20 10.96 -12.93 -0.07
CA PHE A 20 10.63 -13.55 -1.34
C PHE A 20 10.51 -12.53 -2.48
N ILE A 21 9.97 -11.35 -2.17
CA ILE A 21 9.81 -10.22 -3.09
C ILE A 21 11.16 -9.68 -3.59
N GLY A 22 12.16 -9.57 -2.71
CA GLY A 22 13.50 -9.13 -3.12
C GLY A 22 14.19 -10.07 -4.11
N THR A 23 13.77 -11.34 -4.14
CA THR A 23 14.23 -12.34 -5.12
C THR A 23 13.52 -12.18 -6.47
N ILE A 24 12.25 -11.74 -6.47
CA ILE A 24 11.42 -11.56 -7.68
C ILE A 24 11.74 -10.26 -8.41
N GLU A 25 12.08 -9.17 -7.70
CA GLU A 25 12.51 -7.89 -8.32
C GLU A 25 13.74 -8.04 -9.24
N LYS A 26 14.43 -9.18 -9.21
CA LYS A 26 15.60 -9.50 -10.04
C LYS A 26 15.35 -10.51 -11.17
N ASP A 27 14.13 -11.04 -11.31
CA ASP A 27 13.84 -12.14 -12.23
C ASP A 27 12.68 -11.82 -13.20
N ASP A 28 12.97 -11.77 -14.50
CA ASP A 28 12.01 -11.47 -15.58
C ASP A 28 11.46 -12.73 -16.28
N SER A 29 11.59 -13.91 -15.66
CA SER A 29 11.09 -15.17 -16.23
C SER A 29 9.55 -15.29 -16.15
N ALA A 30 8.93 -16.11 -17.00
CA ALA A 30 7.49 -16.38 -16.96
C ALA A 30 7.00 -16.96 -15.62
N ASP A 31 7.86 -17.68 -14.89
CA ASP A 31 7.62 -18.12 -13.52
C ASP A 31 7.56 -16.95 -12.53
N ALA A 32 8.36 -15.90 -12.74
CA ALA A 32 8.34 -14.70 -11.91
C ALA A 32 7.00 -13.95 -11.98
N GLY A 33 6.25 -14.06 -13.07
CA GLY A 33 4.88 -13.55 -13.15
C GLY A 33 3.94 -14.25 -12.17
N LYS A 34 3.98 -15.58 -12.07
CA LYS A 34 3.19 -16.36 -11.10
C LYS A 34 3.63 -16.08 -9.67
N LEU A 35 4.93 -15.91 -9.44
CA LEU A 35 5.48 -15.56 -8.14
C LEU A 35 5.05 -14.14 -7.71
N ARG A 36 5.02 -13.17 -8.63
CA ARG A 36 4.46 -11.83 -8.40
C ARG A 36 3.00 -11.90 -8.00
N THR A 37 2.17 -12.63 -8.75
CA THR A 37 0.73 -12.77 -8.42
C THR A 37 0.52 -13.40 -7.04
N ASN A 38 1.28 -14.45 -6.70
CA ASN A 38 1.21 -15.08 -5.38
C ASN A 38 1.70 -14.15 -4.26
N ALA A 39 2.74 -13.35 -4.50
CA ALA A 39 3.22 -12.36 -3.53
C ALA A 39 2.20 -11.24 -3.32
N ILE A 40 1.62 -10.70 -4.39
CA ILE A 40 0.57 -9.68 -4.34
C ILE A 40 -0.65 -10.22 -3.58
N SER A 41 -1.06 -11.47 -3.83
CA SER A 41 -2.19 -12.08 -3.12
C SER A 41 -1.94 -12.20 -1.62
N GLN A 42 -0.76 -12.64 -1.21
CA GLN A 42 -0.37 -12.72 0.21
C GLN A 42 -0.30 -11.34 0.87
N LEU A 43 0.27 -10.34 0.20
CA LEU A 43 0.33 -8.99 0.71
C LEU A 43 -1.07 -8.36 0.83
N ASN A 44 -1.97 -8.63 -0.12
CA ASN A 44 -3.36 -8.18 -0.05
C ASN A 44 -4.07 -8.73 1.20
N SER A 45 -3.80 -9.98 1.57
CA SER A 45 -4.29 -10.54 2.84
C SER A 45 -3.74 -9.77 4.04
N VAL A 46 -2.46 -9.38 4.04
CA VAL A 46 -1.85 -8.60 5.13
C VAL A 46 -2.46 -7.20 5.23
N VAL A 47 -2.62 -6.49 4.11
CA VAL A 47 -3.30 -5.17 4.08
C VAL A 47 -4.75 -5.29 4.59
N SER A 48 -5.38 -6.42 4.32
CA SER A 48 -6.76 -6.74 4.70
C SER A 48 -6.94 -7.25 6.14
N SER A 49 -5.86 -7.64 6.82
CA SER A 49 -5.88 -8.21 8.16
C SER A 49 -5.91 -7.12 9.25
N GLN A 50 -6.08 -7.52 10.51
CA GLN A 50 -5.91 -6.63 11.68
C GLN A 50 -4.43 -6.41 12.05
N ALA A 51 -3.52 -6.57 11.09
CA ALA A 51 -2.10 -6.34 11.28
C ALA A 51 -1.84 -4.87 11.64
N GLU A 52 -0.71 -4.61 12.31
CA GLU A 52 -0.32 -3.26 12.72
C GLU A 52 -0.30 -2.29 11.53
N GLU A 53 -0.68 -1.03 11.76
CA GLU A 53 -0.80 0.00 10.72
C GLU A 53 0.48 0.11 9.86
N VAL A 54 1.65 0.01 10.51
CA VAL A 54 2.96 0.04 9.85
C VAL A 54 3.18 -1.17 8.93
N VAL A 55 2.74 -2.35 9.34
CA VAL A 55 2.85 -3.58 8.54
C VAL A 55 1.93 -3.50 7.32
N ARG A 56 0.72 -2.96 7.49
CA ARG A 56 -0.23 -2.73 6.39
C ARG A 56 0.30 -1.69 5.40
N GLY A 57 0.88 -0.60 5.88
CA GLY A 57 1.53 0.42 5.04
C GLY A 57 2.72 -0.14 4.24
N LEU A 58 3.55 -0.97 4.86
CA LEU A 58 4.67 -1.62 4.18
C LEU A 58 4.21 -2.67 3.14
N ALA A 59 3.14 -3.41 3.44
CA ALA A 59 2.54 -4.34 2.49
C ALA A 59 1.96 -3.60 1.27
N ALA A 60 1.25 -2.49 1.47
CA ALA A 60 0.73 -1.65 0.39
C ALA A 60 1.86 -1.12 -0.52
N GLN A 61 2.96 -0.63 0.06
CA GLN A 61 4.13 -0.18 -0.70
C GLN A 61 4.69 -1.26 -1.63
N LYS A 62 4.79 -2.49 -1.11
CA LYS A 62 5.31 -3.61 -1.89
C LYS A 62 4.34 -4.05 -2.97
N ILE A 63 3.02 -3.98 -2.73
CA ILE A 63 2.02 -4.19 -3.78
C ILE A 63 2.21 -3.16 -4.89
N TYR A 64 2.39 -1.88 -4.55
CA TYR A 64 2.59 -0.83 -5.55
C TYR A 64 3.82 -1.08 -6.41
N ARG A 65 4.97 -1.37 -5.79
CA ARG A 65 6.22 -1.66 -6.52
C ARG A 65 6.20 -2.93 -7.37
N LEU A 66 5.34 -3.89 -7.04
CA LEU A 66 5.20 -5.16 -7.77
C LEU A 66 4.12 -5.14 -8.86
N SER A 67 3.28 -4.10 -8.87
CA SER A 67 2.17 -3.94 -9.79
C SER A 67 2.52 -2.93 -10.89
N SER A 68 1.75 -2.91 -11.97
CA SER A 68 1.79 -1.77 -12.88
C SER A 68 1.23 -0.51 -12.18
N PRO A 69 1.65 0.70 -12.57
CA PRO A 69 1.18 1.94 -11.95
C PRO A 69 -0.36 2.08 -11.91
N GLU A 70 -1.04 1.62 -12.96
CA GLU A 70 -2.51 1.59 -13.05
C GLU A 70 -3.12 0.61 -12.03
N SER A 71 -2.63 -0.63 -11.98
CA SER A 71 -3.12 -1.64 -11.02
C SER A 71 -2.82 -1.27 -9.58
N ALA A 72 -1.69 -0.60 -9.34
CA ALA A 72 -1.33 -0.05 -8.04
C ALA A 72 -2.31 1.05 -7.61
N ALA A 73 -2.79 1.87 -8.55
CA ALA A 73 -3.78 2.91 -8.27
C ALA A 73 -5.14 2.34 -7.89
N ASP A 74 -5.63 1.30 -8.58
CA ASP A 74 -6.85 0.58 -8.21
C ASP A 74 -6.74 -0.04 -6.81
N ALA A 75 -5.63 -0.73 -6.52
CA ALA A 75 -5.37 -1.29 -5.20
C ALA A 75 -5.34 -0.20 -4.10
N ALA A 76 -4.70 0.94 -4.37
CA ALA A 76 -4.67 2.07 -3.45
C ALA A 76 -6.06 2.63 -3.15
N VAL A 77 -6.94 2.73 -4.15
CA VAL A 77 -8.34 3.14 -3.94
C VAL A 77 -9.04 2.19 -2.98
N GLU A 78 -8.91 0.87 -3.19
CA GLU A 78 -9.56 -0.12 -2.33
C GLU A 78 -9.03 -0.08 -0.90
N PHE A 79 -7.72 0.02 -0.72
CA PHE A 79 -7.10 0.06 0.61
C PHE A 79 -7.51 1.31 1.40
N ILE A 80 -7.45 2.48 0.77
CA ILE A 80 -7.83 3.75 1.41
C ILE A 80 -9.33 3.77 1.73
N ARG A 81 -10.19 3.27 0.84
CA ARG A 81 -11.65 3.22 1.11
C ARG A 81 -11.98 2.33 2.30
N ARG A 82 -11.25 1.24 2.47
CA ARG A 82 -11.49 0.28 3.54
C ARG A 82 -11.02 0.80 4.89
N ASP A 83 -9.81 1.34 4.94
CA ASP A 83 -9.22 1.89 6.17
C ASP A 83 -8.21 2.97 5.81
N ALA A 84 -8.72 4.19 5.59
CA ALA A 84 -7.88 5.36 5.38
C ALA A 84 -7.14 5.66 6.69
N ASN A 85 -5.93 5.13 6.85
CA ASN A 85 -5.02 5.41 7.96
C ASN A 85 -3.84 6.28 7.49
N SER A 86 -3.15 6.93 8.44
CA SER A 86 -2.17 7.98 8.10
C SER A 86 -0.97 7.40 7.36
N SER A 87 -0.47 6.24 7.82
CA SER A 87 0.64 5.52 7.17
C SER A 87 0.32 5.17 5.71
N LEU A 88 -0.86 4.64 5.43
CA LEU A 88 -1.26 4.21 4.09
C LEU A 88 -1.50 5.39 3.14
N VAL A 89 -2.11 6.48 3.64
CA VAL A 89 -2.30 7.70 2.86
C VAL A 89 -0.96 8.33 2.49
N MET A 90 -0.06 8.49 3.45
CA MET A 90 1.29 9.03 3.20
C MET A 90 2.10 8.16 2.24
N GLN A 91 2.08 6.83 2.43
CA GLN A 91 2.76 5.88 1.54
C GLN A 91 2.25 6.00 0.10
N THR A 92 0.93 6.09 -0.08
CA THR A 92 0.32 6.23 -1.40
C THR A 92 0.75 7.53 -2.07
N LEU A 93 0.74 8.64 -1.32
CA LEU A 93 1.20 9.95 -1.83
C LEU A 93 2.67 9.92 -2.26
N ASP A 94 3.53 9.27 -1.47
CA ASP A 94 4.96 9.14 -1.81
C ASP A 94 5.19 8.23 -3.03
N SER A 95 4.38 7.17 -3.16
CA SER A 95 4.42 6.25 -4.31
C SER A 95 3.90 6.90 -5.59
N ILE A 96 2.93 7.82 -5.50
CA ILE A 96 2.50 8.65 -6.64
C ILE A 96 3.65 9.58 -7.06
N ASN A 97 4.30 10.23 -6.09
CA ASN A 97 5.42 11.14 -6.37
C ASN A 97 6.63 10.43 -7.00
N SER A 98 6.87 9.16 -6.64
CA SER A 98 7.95 8.34 -7.20
C SER A 98 7.60 7.68 -8.54
N GLY A 99 6.32 7.70 -8.94
CA GLY A 99 5.84 7.09 -10.19
C GLY A 99 5.47 5.60 -10.09
N ASP A 100 5.55 5.01 -8.89
CA ASP A 100 5.11 3.63 -8.64
C ASP A 100 3.58 3.47 -8.70
N VAL A 101 2.83 4.56 -8.51
CA VAL A 101 1.36 4.60 -8.56
C VAL A 101 0.92 5.68 -9.52
N GLU A 102 0.02 5.34 -10.45
CA GLU A 102 -0.57 6.33 -11.35
C GLU A 102 -1.61 7.18 -10.63
N LEU A 103 -1.54 8.51 -10.79
CA LEU A 103 -2.56 9.41 -10.24
C LEU A 103 -3.83 9.39 -11.09
N THR A 104 -4.67 8.38 -10.88
CA THR A 104 -5.95 8.26 -11.57
C THR A 104 -7.02 9.17 -10.94
N PRO A 105 -8.06 9.61 -11.70
CA PRO A 105 -9.19 10.36 -11.15
C PRO A 105 -9.86 9.72 -9.92
N PRO A 106 -10.15 8.39 -9.88
CA PRO A 106 -10.73 7.77 -8.69
C PRO A 106 -9.78 7.77 -7.49
N LEU A 107 -8.46 7.60 -7.71
CA LEU A 107 -7.47 7.67 -6.63
C LEU A 107 -7.39 9.07 -6.04
N ARG A 108 -7.35 10.09 -6.89
CA ARG A 108 -7.38 11.50 -6.45
C ARG A 108 -8.60 11.81 -5.60
N ALA A 109 -9.79 11.39 -6.02
CA ALA A 109 -11.02 11.61 -5.24
C ALA A 109 -11.01 10.88 -3.89
N THR A 110 -10.48 9.66 -3.88
CA THR A 110 -10.36 8.83 -2.68
C THR A 110 -9.37 9.44 -1.69
N LEU A 111 -8.19 9.89 -2.16
CA LEU A 111 -7.20 10.60 -1.34
C LEU A 111 -7.75 11.93 -0.81
N ALA A 112 -8.47 12.70 -1.64
CA ALA A 112 -9.10 13.95 -1.20
C ALA A 112 -10.06 13.71 -0.03
N SER A 113 -10.85 12.64 -0.09
CA SER A 113 -11.77 12.23 0.97
C SER A 113 -11.01 11.77 2.22
N ALA A 114 -9.91 11.03 2.02
CA ALA A 114 -9.06 10.54 3.10
C ALA A 114 -8.35 11.67 3.87
N VAL A 115 -7.86 12.71 3.20
CA VAL A 115 -7.21 13.85 3.87
C VAL A 115 -8.20 14.87 4.46
N ALA A 116 -9.46 14.83 4.01
CA ALA A 116 -10.55 15.62 4.57
C ALA A 116 -11.11 15.05 5.89
N ARG A 117 -10.76 13.80 6.26
CA ARG A 117 -11.20 13.21 7.54
C ARG A 117 -10.71 14.03 8.73
N ALA A 118 -11.48 14.03 9.81
CA ALA A 118 -11.17 14.80 11.03
C ALA A 118 -9.84 14.34 11.66
N SER A 119 -9.53 13.05 11.56
CA SER A 119 -8.32 12.40 12.06
C SER A 119 -7.09 12.54 11.15
N ALA A 120 -7.20 13.19 9.97
CA ALA A 120 -6.05 13.42 9.12
C ALA A 120 -5.12 14.47 9.74
N THR A 121 -3.84 14.14 9.71
CA THR A 121 -2.76 15.03 10.16
C THR A 121 -2.55 16.18 9.20
N THR A 122 -1.90 17.25 9.68
CA THR A 122 -1.52 18.39 8.84
C THR A 122 -0.50 17.98 7.77
N GLU A 123 0.41 17.03 8.07
CA GLU A 123 1.39 16.49 7.13
C GLU A 123 0.71 15.78 5.94
N GLU A 124 -0.30 14.95 6.18
CA GLU A 124 -1.07 14.30 5.10
C GLU A 124 -1.68 15.33 4.15
N ARG A 125 -2.25 16.41 4.69
CA ARG A 125 -2.87 17.47 3.89
C ARG A 125 -1.84 18.27 3.11
N ASP A 126 -0.67 18.54 3.71
CA ASP A 126 0.41 19.26 3.03
C ASP A 126 0.98 18.41 1.89
N ARG A 127 1.30 17.15 2.17
CA ARG A 127 1.81 16.19 1.17
C ARG A 127 0.82 15.98 0.04
N PHE A 128 -0.47 15.88 0.34
CA PHE A 128 -1.52 15.81 -0.68
C PHE A 128 -1.53 17.03 -1.60
N ARG A 129 -1.36 18.25 -1.08
CA ARG A 129 -1.31 19.47 -1.90
C ARG A 129 -0.05 19.56 -2.76
N GLN A 130 1.07 18.98 -2.31
CA GLN A 130 2.30 18.91 -3.08
C GLN A 130 2.17 17.93 -4.26
N VAL A 131 1.57 16.76 -4.02
CA VAL A 131 1.44 15.68 -5.01
C VAL A 131 0.29 15.92 -5.97
N ILE A 132 -0.80 16.49 -5.48
CA ILE A 132 -1.98 16.86 -6.26
C ILE A 132 -2.05 18.38 -6.25
N PRO A 133 -1.29 19.08 -7.12
CA PRO A 133 -1.44 20.51 -7.24
C PRO A 133 -2.89 20.78 -7.60
N SER A 134 -3.57 21.51 -6.72
CA SER A 134 -4.89 22.07 -7.01
C SER A 134 -4.76 22.85 -8.31
N GLY A 135 -5.28 22.29 -9.40
CA GLY A 135 -5.34 22.98 -10.68
C GLY A 135 -6.06 24.31 -10.47
N HIS A 136 -5.28 25.39 -10.44
CA HIS A 136 -5.77 26.70 -10.84
C HIS A 136 -5.85 26.67 -12.36
N SER A 137 -7.07 26.59 -12.87
CA SER A 137 -7.51 27.25 -14.10
C SER A 137 -9.03 27.32 -14.08
#